data_AF-A0A2W6PF72-F1
#
_entry.id   AF-A0A2W6PF72-F1
#
_cell.length_a   1.000
_cell.length_b   1.000
_cell.length_c   1.000
_cell.angle_alpha   90.00
_cell.angle_beta   90.00
_cell.angle_gamma   90.00
#
_symmetry.space_group_name_H-M   'P 1'
#
loop_
_entity.id
_entity.type
_entity.pdbx_description
1 polymer ?
#
loop_
_entity_poly.entity_id
_entity_poly.type
_entity_poly.pdbx_seq_one_letter_code
_entity_poly.pdbx_strand_id
1 'polypeptide(L)' 'RNQYQQLWRHGWQQTQLRAISPPANWQVNRMQTSQAGCVSISVTLVSPGGRAGEMTRLHCPNRQ' A
#
# COMPACT_ATOMS: atom_id res chain seq x y z
N ARG A 1 -17.65 -0.59 -15.00
CA ARG A 1 -17.13 -1.30 -13.80
C ARG A 1 -15.93 -0.51 -13.27
N ASN A 2 -15.88 -0.26 -11.96
CA ASN A 2 -15.26 0.93 -11.37
C ASN A 2 -13.71 0.85 -11.30
N GLN A 3 -13.01 1.42 -12.28
CA GLN A 3 -11.53 1.44 -12.38
C GLN A 3 -10.88 1.92 -11.07
N TYR A 4 -11.46 2.93 -10.43
CA TYR A 4 -10.97 3.48 -9.17
C TYR A 4 -10.95 2.45 -8.02
N GLN A 5 -11.96 1.58 -7.93
CA GLN A 5 -12.01 0.52 -6.92
C GLN A 5 -10.91 -0.53 -7.13
N GLN A 6 -10.53 -0.81 -8.39
CA GLN A 6 -9.42 -1.72 -8.68
C GLN A 6 -8.09 -1.10 -8.24
N LEU A 7 -7.86 0.18 -8.57
CA LEU A 7 -6.66 0.89 -8.12
C LEU A 7 -6.57 0.91 -6.59
N TRP A 8 -7.69 1.17 -5.91
CA TRP A 8 -7.74 1.18 -4.46
C TRP A 8 -7.41 -0.18 -3.85
N ARG A 9 -7.98 -1.28 -4.40
CA ARG A 9 -7.65 -2.64 -3.95
C ARG A 9 -6.18 -2.99 -4.12
N HIS A 10 -5.58 -2.65 -5.25
CA HIS A 10 -4.15 -2.90 -5.47
C HIS A 10 -3.28 -2.12 -4.50
N GLY A 11 -3.60 -0.84 -4.25
CA GLY A 11 -2.89 -0.06 -3.24
C GLY A 11 -3.04 -0.64 -1.83
N TRP A 12 -4.26 -1.04 -1.46
CA TRP A 12 -4.54 -1.65 -0.16
C TRP A 12 -3.83 -2.99 0.08
N GLN A 13 -3.61 -3.77 -0.98
CA GLN A 13 -2.83 -5.01 -0.89
C GLN A 13 -1.35 -4.74 -0.61
N GLN A 14 -0.81 -3.61 -1.07
CA GLN A 14 0.60 -3.26 -0.84
C GLN A 14 0.86 -2.76 0.59
N THR A 15 -0.17 -2.27 1.30
CA THR A 15 -0.05 -1.82 2.71
C THR A 15 -0.16 -2.96 3.73
N GLN A 16 -0.24 -4.22 3.27
CA GLN A 16 -0.20 -5.39 4.15
C GLN A 16 1.18 -5.56 4.77
N LEU A 17 1.25 -6.21 5.96
CA LEU A 17 2.51 -6.50 6.66
C LEU A 17 3.50 -7.25 5.77
N ARG A 18 3.01 -8.19 4.96
CA ARG A 18 3.79 -8.88 3.93
C ARG A 18 3.67 -8.14 2.61
N ALA A 19 4.80 -7.83 1.99
CA ALA A 19 4.82 -7.29 0.64
C ALA A 19 4.26 -8.32 -0.35
N ILE A 20 3.48 -7.85 -1.32
CA ILE A 20 2.88 -8.67 -2.38
C ILE A 20 3.43 -8.13 -3.69
N SER A 21 3.72 -9.00 -4.66
CA SER A 21 4.15 -8.56 -5.99
C SER A 21 3.13 -7.57 -6.59
N PRO A 22 3.58 -6.40 -7.07
CA PRO A 22 2.68 -5.44 -7.66
C PRO A 22 2.10 -5.95 -8.99
N PRO A 23 0.93 -5.43 -9.43
CA PRO A 23 0.42 -5.71 -10.76
C PRO A 23 1.43 -5.32 -11.85
N ALA A 24 1.42 -6.02 -12.98
CA ALA A 24 2.36 -5.77 -14.08
C ALA A 24 2.33 -4.30 -14.55
N ASN A 25 3.50 -3.72 -14.78
CA ASN A 25 3.71 -2.34 -15.23
C ASN A 25 3.35 -1.24 -14.21
N TRP A 26 3.16 -1.59 -12.94
CA TRP A 26 3.00 -0.62 -11.87
C TRP A 26 4.33 -0.35 -11.19
N GLN A 27 4.59 0.93 -10.86
CA GLN A 27 5.70 1.27 -9.98
C GLN A 27 5.17 1.37 -8.56
N VAL A 28 5.83 0.69 -7.63
CA VAL A 28 5.44 0.67 -6.22
C VAL A 28 6.64 1.00 -5.36
N ASN A 29 6.51 2.05 -4.56
CA ASN A 29 7.45 2.40 -3.53
C ASN A 29 6.81 2.11 -2.16
N ARG A 30 7.38 1.18 -1.40
CA ARG A 30 6.87 0.75 -0.10
C ARG A 30 7.87 1.10 0.99
N MET A 31 7.44 1.90 1.94
CA MET A 31 8.20 2.25 3.12
C MET A 31 7.53 1.67 4.37
N GLN A 32 8.35 1.23 5.31
CA GLN A 32 7.87 0.66 6.57
C GLN A 32 8.67 1.27 7.72
N THR A 33 7.96 1.76 8.73
CA THR A 33 8.56 2.27 9.97
C THR A 33 7.97 1.55 11.17
N SER A 34 8.81 1.24 12.16
CA SER A 34 8.38 0.65 13.42
C SER A 34 8.54 1.67 14.54
N GLN A 35 7.45 1.97 15.25
CA GLN A 35 7.47 2.90 16.38
C GLN A 35 6.53 2.41 17.48
N ALA A 36 7.03 2.36 18.73
CA ALA A 36 6.25 1.99 19.91
C ALA A 36 5.46 0.67 19.76
N GLY A 37 6.06 -0.35 19.14
CA GLY A 37 5.42 -1.66 18.93
C GLY A 37 4.37 -1.69 17.80
N CYS A 38 4.17 -0.59 17.09
CA CYS A 38 3.37 -0.54 15.87
C CYS A 38 4.26 -0.49 14.62
N VAL A 39 3.71 -0.93 13.49
CA VAL A 39 4.32 -0.86 12.17
C VAL A 39 3.46 0.02 11.27
N SER A 40 3.99 1.15 10.83
CA SER A 40 3.37 1.97 9.78
C SER A 40 3.92 1.56 8.43
N ILE A 41 3.03 1.34 7.46
CA ILE A 41 3.38 0.95 6.10
C ILE A 41 2.79 1.98 5.16
N SER A 42 3.66 2.73 4.50
CA SER A 42 3.30 3.74 3.50
C SER A 42 3.66 3.21 2.12
N VAL A 43 2.76 3.37 1.17
CA VAL A 43 2.92 2.90 -0.20
C VAL A 43 2.54 4.02 -1.16
N THR A 44 3.45 4.34 -2.07
CA THR A 44 3.18 5.13 -3.27
C THR A 44 3.07 4.18 -4.46
N LEU A 45 1.94 4.22 -5.18
CA LEU A 45 1.73 3.47 -6.41
C LEU A 45 1.61 4.41 -7.59
N VAL A 46 2.24 4.07 -8.71
CA VAL A 46 2.07 4.73 -9.99
C VAL A 46 1.53 3.71 -10.99
N SER A 47 0.34 4.00 -11.52
CA SER A 47 -0.30 3.18 -12.55
C SER A 47 0.41 3.34 -13.91
N PRO A 48 0.25 2.38 -14.85
CA PRO A 48 0.85 2.48 -16.18
C PRO A 48 0.45 3.75 -16.95
N GLY A 49 -0.74 4.30 -16.65
CA GLY A 49 -1.21 5.57 -17.21
C GLY A 49 -0.70 6.82 -16.51
N GLY A 50 0.31 6.71 -15.64
CA GLY A 50 0.98 7.82 -14.96
C GLY A 50 0.26 8.38 -13.73
N ARG A 51 -0.91 7.85 -13.37
CA ARG A 51 -1.61 8.30 -12.14
C ARG A 51 -0.93 7.73 -10.92
N ALA A 52 -0.58 8.60 -9.98
CA ALA A 52 -0.01 8.23 -8.69
C ALA A 52 -1.04 8.29 -7.55
N GLY A 53 -0.85 7.48 -6.53
CA GLY A 53 -1.62 7.51 -5.29
C GLY A 53 -0.81 7.00 -4.11
N GLU A 54 -1.08 7.55 -2.93
CA GLU A 54 -0.43 7.15 -1.69
C GLU A 54 -1.45 6.53 -0.72
N MET A 55 -1.02 5.48 -0.01
CA MET A 55 -1.78 4.87 1.07
C MET A 55 -0.86 4.57 2.25
N THR A 56 -1.35 4.84 3.46
CA THR A 56 -0.66 4.49 4.70
C THR A 56 -1.56 3.62 5.56
N ARG A 57 -1.00 2.56 6.15
CA ARG A 57 -1.68 1.69 7.10
C ARG A 57 -0.82 1.48 8.34
N LEU A 58 -1.42 1.70 9.50
CA LEU A 58 -0.82 1.41 10.79
C LEU A 58 -1.28 0.03 11.28
N HIS A 59 -0.34 -0.81 11.70
CA HIS A 59 -0.58 -2.11 12.32
C HIS A 59 -0.04 -2.08 13.75
N CYS A 60 -0.93 -2.22 14.73
CA CYS A 60 -0.59 -2.25 16.15
C CYS A 60 -1.13 -3.55 16.78
N PRO A 61 -0.30 -4.58 16.99
CA PRO A 61 -0.77 -5.90 17.46
C PRO A 61 -1.40 -5.87 18.86
N ASN A 62 -0.99 -4.92 19.70
CA ASN A 62 -1.43 -4.82 21.11
C ASN A 62 -2.41 -3.65 21.37
N ARG A 63 -3.00 -3.05 20.33
CA ARG A 63 -4.13 -2.13 20.47
C ARG A 63 -5.40 -2.84 20.00
N GLN A 64 -5.95 -3.67 20.89
CA GLN A 64 -7.35 -4.10 20.83
C GLN A 64 -8.14 -3.30 21.86
#